data_AF-A0A1I0GGA1-F1
#
_entry.id   AF-A0A1I0GGA1-F1
#
_cell.length_a   1.000
_cell.length_b   1.000
_cell.length_c   1.000
_cell.angle_alpha   90.00
_cell.angle_beta   90.00
_cell.angle_gamma   90.00
#
_symmetry.space_group_name_H-M   'P 1'
#
loop_
_entity.id
_entity.type
_entity.pdbx_description
1 polymer ?
#
loop_
_entity_poly.entity_id
_entity_poly.type
_entity_poly.pdbx_seq_one_letter_code
_entity_poly.pdbx_strand_id
1 'polypeptide(L)' 'MLSKREQDPAPTVRFRSDRVSRVNGLYFFSTRENTLEGPFMSKEDAARETEAYIRRLQSASPYQSGMPSSLNG' A
#
# COMPACT_ATOMS: atom_id res chain seq x y z
N MET A 1 13.66 -29.08 28.97
CA MET A 1 14.54 -28.71 27.84
C MET A 1 14.03 -27.41 27.24
N LEU A 2 14.83 -26.33 27.28
CA LEU A 2 14.46 -25.00 26.79
C LEU A 2 14.39 -25.00 25.26
N SER A 3 13.19 -24.94 24.69
CA SER A 3 13.02 -24.58 23.27
C SER A 3 12.58 -23.13 23.17
N LYS A 4 13.52 -22.21 23.38
CA LYS A 4 13.38 -20.81 23.00
C LYS A 4 13.37 -20.78 21.48
N ARG A 5 12.20 -20.62 20.84
CA ARG A 5 12.19 -20.19 19.43
C ARG A 5 12.50 -18.71 19.47
N GLU A 6 13.78 -18.38 19.35
CA GLU A 6 14.21 -17.02 19.00
C GLU A 6 13.60 -16.73 17.62
N GLN A 7 12.46 -16.04 17.62
CA GLN A 7 11.97 -15.37 16.44
C GLN A 7 12.94 -14.23 16.19
N ASP A 8 13.94 -14.49 15.36
CA ASP A 8 14.74 -13.42 14.76
C ASP A 8 13.78 -12.68 13.79
N PRO A 9 13.33 -11.45 14.07
CA PRO A 9 12.68 -10.66 13.04
C PRO A 9 13.81 -10.28 12.07
N ALA A 10 14.11 -11.18 11.13
CA ALA A 10 15.06 -10.90 10.07
C ALA A 10 14.76 -9.49 9.52
N PRO A 11 15.75 -8.60 9.38
CA PRO A 11 15.53 -7.24 8.92
C PRO A 11 14.92 -7.30 7.53
N THR A 12 13.59 -7.24 7.47
CA THR A 12 12.87 -7.20 6.21
C THR A 12 13.07 -5.80 5.66
N VAL A 13 13.87 -5.70 4.61
CA VAL A 13 14.04 -4.44 3.88
C VAL A 13 12.71 -4.15 3.20
N ARG A 14 11.88 -3.35 3.87
CA ARG A 14 10.67 -2.79 3.28
C ARG A 14 11.09 -1.66 2.37
N PHE A 15 11.27 -1.98 1.09
CA PHE A 15 11.30 -0.98 0.05
C PHE A 15 9.93 -0.32 0.00
N ARG A 16 9.83 0.88 0.58
CA ARG A 16 8.75 1.80 0.25
C ARG A 16 9.06 2.31 -1.16
N SER A 17 8.72 1.51 -2.18
CA SER A 17 8.70 2.04 -3.53
C SER A 17 7.71 3.18 -3.54
N ASP A 18 8.20 4.39 -3.80
CA ASP A 18 7.37 5.54 -4.13
C ASP A 18 6.46 5.09 -5.28
N ARG A 19 5.15 5.24 -5.12
CA ARG A 19 4.19 4.76 -6.12
C ARG A 19 4.18 5.64 -7.36
N VAL A 20 4.92 6.75 -7.35
CA VAL A 20 5.02 7.70 -8.46
C VAL A 20 6.30 7.45 -9.28
N SER A 21 6.14 7.25 -10.58
CA SER A 21 7.22 7.09 -11.57
C SER A 21 7.16 8.20 -12.63
N ARG A 22 8.31 8.57 -13.20
CA ARG A 22 8.40 9.57 -14.28
C ARG A 22 8.79 8.89 -15.59
N VAL A 23 7.95 9.01 -16.61
CA VAL A 23 8.18 8.45 -17.96
C VAL A 23 8.04 9.58 -18.98
N ASN A 24 9.08 9.81 -19.78
CA ASN A 24 9.10 10.88 -20.80
C ASN A 24 8.74 12.28 -20.29
N GLY A 25 9.14 12.60 -19.05
CA GLY A 25 8.84 13.90 -18.42
C GLY A 25 7.43 14.02 -17.82
N LEU A 26 6.59 13.00 -17.99
CA LEU A 26 5.26 12.91 -17.39
C LEU A 26 5.29 12.01 -16.16
N TYR A 27 4.42 12.28 -15.19
CA TYR A 27 4.32 11.50 -13.96
C TYR A 27 3.17 10.50 -14.04
N PHE A 28 3.37 9.33 -13.46
CA PHE A 28 2.40 8.25 -13.38
C PHE A 28 2.43 7.67 -11.99
N PHE A 29 1.33 7.10 -11.50
CA PHE A 29 1.37 6.27 -10.31
C PHE A 29 0.95 4.83 -10.57
N SER A 30 1.51 3.89 -9.82
CA SER A 30 1.21 2.46 -9.92
C SER A 30 0.17 2.02 -8.88
N THR A 31 -0.87 1.31 -9.32
CA THR A 31 -1.87 0.65 -8.45
C THR A 31 -1.36 -0.71 -7.93
N ARG A 32 -2.13 -1.40 -7.08
CA ARG A 32 -1.73 -2.75 -6.59
C ARG A 32 -1.84 -3.82 -7.67
N GLU A 33 -2.64 -3.53 -8.68
CA GLU A 33 -2.94 -4.33 -9.86
C GLU A 33 -1.90 -4.10 -10.97
N ASN A 34 -0.81 -3.38 -10.65
CA ASN A 34 0.26 -3.03 -11.58
C ASN A 34 -0.21 -2.17 -12.78
N THR A 35 -1.34 -1.47 -12.66
CA THR A 35 -1.75 -0.47 -13.66
C THR A 35 -1.02 0.84 -13.43
N LEU A 36 -0.70 1.55 -14.51
CA LEU A 36 -0.13 2.89 -14.49
C LEU A 36 -1.23 3.90 -14.75
N GLU A 37 -1.56 4.69 -13.74
CA GLU A 37 -2.55 5.75 -13.81
C GLU A 37 -1.84 7.09 -14.06
N GLY A 38 -2.42 7.93 -14.91
CA GLY A 38 -1.84 9.19 -15.37
C GLY A 38 -2.13 9.42 -16.86
N PRO A 39 -1.43 10.35 -17.54
CA PRO A 39 -0.28 11.12 -17.06
C PRO A 39 -0.64 12.35 -16.21
N PHE A 40 0.26 12.72 -15.30
CA PHE A 40 0.22 13.95 -14.51
C PHE A 40 1.37 14.86 -14.90
N MET A 41 1.13 16.17 -14.85
CA MET A 41 2.15 17.18 -15.20
C MET A 41 3.19 17.38 -14.09
N SER A 42 2.78 17.17 -12.84
CA SER A 42 3.62 17.40 -11.66
C SER A 42 3.69 16.16 -10.77
N LYS A 43 4.75 16.07 -9.95
CA LYS A 43 4.87 14.99 -8.97
C LYS A 43 3.81 15.14 -7.88
N GLU A 44 3.48 16.38 -7.51
CA GLU A 44 2.49 16.69 -6.49
C GLU A 44 1.09 16.23 -6.89
N ASP A 45 0.70 16.41 -8.16
CA ASP A 45 -0.59 15.95 -8.66
C ASP A 45 -0.69 14.43 -8.66
N ALA A 46 0.36 13.73 -9.12
CA ALA A 46 0.42 12.28 -9.08
C ALA A 46 0.31 11.72 -7.64
N ALA A 47 0.97 12.38 -6.68
CA ALA A 47 0.88 12.01 -5.27
C ALA A 47 -0.52 12.23 -4.69
N ARG A 48 -1.15 13.37 -5.01
CA ARG A 48 -2.52 13.69 -4.56
C ARG A 48 -3.54 12.69 -5.09
N GLU A 49 -3.45 12.34 -6.37
CA GLU A 49 -4.34 11.33 -6.96
C GLU A 49 -4.07 9.93 -6.41
N THR A 50 -2.82 9.59 -6.11
CA THR A 50 -2.47 8.33 -5.44
C THR A 50 -3.18 8.22 -4.08
N GLU A 51 -3.15 9.29 -3.27
CA GLU A 51 -3.85 9.30 -1.98
C GLU A 51 -5.37 9.21 -2.15
N ALA A 52 -5.93 9.94 -3.11
CA ALA A 52 -7.36 9.89 -3.41
C ALA A 52 -7.80 8.48 -3.84
N TYR A 53 -7.00 7.81 -4.68
CA TYR A 53 -7.22 6.44 -5.09
C TYR A 53 -7.20 5.47 -3.90
N ILE A 54 -6.20 5.58 -3.02
CA ILE A 54 -6.12 4.75 -1.80
C ILE A 54 -7.36 4.96 -0.92
N ARG A 55 -7.78 6.22 -0.70
CA ARG A 55 -8.96 6.54 0.10
C ARG A 55 -10.24 5.94 -0.50
N ARG A 56 -10.41 6.04 -1.83
CA ARG A 56 -11.54 5.41 -2.54
C ARG A 56 -11.55 3.89 -2.33
N LEU A 57 -10.42 3.23 -2.51
CA LEU A 57 -10.30 1.77 -2.29
C LEU A 57 -10.57 1.37 -0.83
N GLN A 58 -10.09 2.15 0.13
CA GLN A 58 -10.35 1.90 1.55
C GLN A 58 -11.83 2.06 1.89
N SER A 59 -12.51 3.08 1.33
CA SER A 59 -13.96 3.27 1.50
C SER A 59 -14.79 2.21 0.78
N ALA A 60 -14.30 1.68 -0.34
CA ALA A 60 -14.98 0.65 -1.13
C ALA A 60 -14.76 -0.76 -0.59
N SER A 61 -13.79 -0.97 0.31
CA SER A 61 -13.57 -2.26 0.95
C SER A 61 -14.47 -2.36 2.20
N PRO A 62 -15.53 -3.20 2.19
CA PRO A 62 -16.38 -3.39 3.37
C PRO A 62 -15.67 -4.11 4.52
N TYR A 63 -14.39 -4.47 4.37
CA TYR A 63 -13.64 -5.27 5.33
C TYR A 63 -12.71 -4.42 6.22
N GLN A 64 -13.25 -3.33 6.79
CA GLN A 64 -12.67 -2.67 7.96
C GLN A 64 -13.77 -2.17 8.91
N SER A 65 -14.57 -3.10 9.41
CA SER A 65 -15.29 -2.94 10.67
C SER A 65 -14.88 -4.11 11.56
N GLY A 66 -14.37 -3.78 12.77
CA GLY A 66 -13.69 -4.72 13.64
C GLY A 66 -14.46 -6.02 13.86
N MET A 67 -13.82 -7.15 13.53
CA MET A 67 -14.28 -8.47 13.92
C MET A 67 -13.33 -8.99 15.00
N PRO A 68 -13.59 -8.77 16.31
CA PRO A 68 -13.19 -9.75 17.29
C PRO A 68 -14.08 -10.98 17.04
N SER A 69 -13.51 -12.02 16.43
CA SER A 69 -14.17 -13.32 16.39
C SER A 69 -14.42 -13.76 17.82
N SER A 70 -15.69 -13.74 18.25
CA SER A 70 -16.12 -14.50 19.42
C SER A 70 -15.77 -15.97 19.17
N LEU A 71 -14.68 -16.44 19.78
CA LEU A 71 -14.43 -17.86 19.91
C LEU A 71 -14.83 -18.26 21.33
N ASN A 72 -15.93 -19.00 21.42
CA ASN A 72 -16.37 -19.73 22.60
C ASN A 72 -15.24 -20.60 23.18
N GLY A 73 -15.21 -20.69 24.51
CA GLY A 73 -14.41 -21.61 25.31
C GLY A 73 -14.68 -21.40 26.78
#